data_AF-D2PW98-F1
#
_entry.id   AF-D2PW98-F1
#
_cell.length_a   1.000
_cell.length_b   1.000
_cell.length_c   1.000
_cell.angle_alpha   90.00
_cell.angle_beta   90.00
_cell.angle_gamma   90.00
#
_symmetry.space_group_name_H-M   'P 1'
#
loop_
_entity.id
_entity.type
_entity.pdbx_description
1 polymer ?
#
loop_
_entity_poly.entity_id
_entity_poly.type
_entity_poly.pdbx_seq_one_letter_code
_entity_poly.pdbx_strand_id
1 'polypeptide(L)'
;MTSAERQRYLLEASPQFALDVKLLQARAKADPARHLHLYREVLRLIEDLRDGVSDGHHALGYEAGKGDLRDCVTAYVAADPQAKANHRLVFRELGPAAPGGLPRRELLAVKPRQGTGNVYEHVCARLGRHPADRQPGLNRFGDRAPGAKASQAQRQAELDTKRAIAHAWAGQMPLASSRPLAPPGTGQRAGPSVPSPSRARTAGAGRAASGPGRPSGTGWPPPRDR
;
A
#
# COMPACT_ATOMS: atom_id res chain seq x y z
N MET A 1 34.77 -4.00 -3.46
CA MET A 1 33.44 -4.13 -4.08
C MET A 1 32.70 -2.84 -3.80
N THR A 2 32.55 -2.01 -4.82
CA THR A 2 31.89 -0.70 -4.76
C THR A 2 30.42 -0.91 -4.40
N SER A 3 29.91 -0.18 -3.40
CA SER A 3 28.48 -0.03 -3.18
C SER A 3 27.87 0.49 -4.48
N ALA A 4 27.25 -0.39 -5.27
CA ALA A 4 26.29 0.04 -6.26
C ALA A 4 25.29 0.94 -5.52
N GLU A 5 25.20 2.19 -5.94
CA GLU A 5 24.36 3.19 -5.30
C GLU A 5 22.92 2.67 -5.30
N ARG A 6 22.42 2.29 -4.12
CA ARG A 6 21.07 1.73 -4.01
C ARG A 6 20.08 2.85 -4.32
N GLN A 7 19.22 2.61 -5.31
CA GLN A 7 18.18 3.56 -5.67
C GLN A 7 17.26 3.80 -4.47
N ARG A 8 17.17 5.06 -4.02
CA ARG A 8 16.20 5.47 -3.00
C ARG A 8 14.85 5.77 -3.64
N TYR A 9 13.79 5.62 -2.86
CA TYR A 9 12.40 5.81 -3.27
C TYR A 9 11.69 6.83 -2.38
N LEU A 10 10.78 7.59 -2.95
CA LEU A 10 9.75 8.29 -2.18
C LEU A 10 8.63 7.30 -1.86
N LEU A 11 8.25 7.23 -0.60
CA LEU A 11 7.09 6.42 -0.22
C LEU A 11 5.84 7.26 -0.19
N GLU A 12 4.79 6.78 -0.83
CA GLU A 12 3.45 7.35 -0.75
C GLU A 12 2.54 6.37 -0.01
N ALA A 13 1.84 6.81 1.02
CA ALA A 13 0.88 5.97 1.72
C ALA A 13 -0.54 6.30 1.26
N SER A 14 -1.28 5.28 0.86
CA SER A 14 -2.73 5.40 0.74
C SER A 14 -3.38 5.69 2.11
N PRO A 15 -4.52 6.40 2.16
CA PRO A 15 -5.20 6.66 3.43
C PRO A 15 -5.51 5.38 4.22
N GLN A 16 -5.91 4.33 3.53
CA GLN A 16 -6.24 3.04 4.14
C GLN A 16 -4.99 2.30 4.64
N PHE A 17 -3.85 2.43 3.96
CA PHE A 17 -2.57 1.93 4.51
C PHE A 17 -2.17 2.69 5.78
N ALA A 18 -2.31 4.02 5.79
CA ALA A 18 -2.04 4.82 6.98
C ALA A 18 -2.93 4.41 8.17
N LEU A 19 -4.21 4.07 7.90
CA LEU A 19 -5.10 3.49 8.91
C LEU A 19 -4.64 2.10 9.39
N ASP A 20 -4.18 1.23 8.49
CA ASP A 20 -3.66 -0.08 8.87
C ASP A 20 -2.48 0.05 9.84
N VAL A 21 -1.53 0.96 9.57
CA VAL A 21 -0.38 1.22 10.45
C VAL A 21 -0.82 1.82 11.79
N LYS A 22 -1.76 2.76 11.80
CA LYS A 22 -2.32 3.34 13.05
C LYS A 22 -3.00 2.26 13.90
N LEU A 23 -3.74 1.34 13.29
CA LEU A 23 -4.38 0.23 14.00
C LEU A 23 -3.35 -0.74 14.58
N LEU A 24 -2.28 -1.05 13.83
CA LEU A 24 -1.16 -1.86 14.34
C LEU A 24 -0.47 -1.18 15.53
N GLN A 25 -0.23 0.13 15.44
CA GLN A 25 0.35 0.91 16.54
C GLN A 25 -0.56 0.87 17.78
N ALA A 26 -1.87 1.07 17.61
CA ALA A 26 -2.83 1.03 18.71
C ALA A 26 -2.85 -0.36 19.39
N ARG A 27 -2.82 -1.44 18.60
CA ARG A 27 -2.74 -2.82 19.11
C ARG A 27 -1.43 -3.09 19.84
N ALA A 28 -0.30 -2.62 19.29
CA ALA A 28 1.01 -2.72 19.94
C ALA A 28 1.09 -1.95 21.26
N LYS A 29 0.34 -0.85 21.41
CA LYS A 29 0.22 -0.14 22.69
C LYS A 29 -0.66 -0.88 23.70
N ALA A 30 -1.76 -1.48 23.23
CA ALA A 30 -2.71 -2.19 24.09
C ALA A 30 -2.17 -3.55 24.58
N ASP A 31 -1.49 -4.30 23.70
CA ASP A 31 -0.87 -5.59 24.00
C ASP A 31 0.51 -5.68 23.31
N PRO A 32 1.55 -5.12 23.96
CA PRO A 32 2.90 -5.12 23.40
C PRO A 32 3.45 -6.54 23.18
N ALA A 33 3.15 -7.48 24.07
CA ALA A 33 3.65 -8.85 24.01
C ALA A 33 3.24 -9.54 22.71
N ARG A 34 2.04 -9.26 22.19
CA ARG A 34 1.53 -9.86 20.95
C ARG A 34 1.83 -9.07 19.69
N HIS A 35 1.92 -7.74 19.78
CA HIS A 35 1.82 -6.89 18.59
C HIS A 35 3.03 -5.97 18.36
N LEU A 36 3.90 -5.78 19.35
CA LEU A 36 5.02 -4.85 19.22
C LEU A 36 6.02 -5.28 18.14
N HIS A 37 6.34 -6.58 18.05
CA HIS A 37 7.26 -7.08 17.05
C HIS A 37 6.72 -6.86 15.63
N LEU A 38 5.47 -7.25 15.38
CA LEU A 38 4.81 -7.01 14.09
C LEU A 38 4.83 -5.52 13.70
N TYR A 39 4.48 -4.63 14.63
CA TYR A 39 4.50 -3.19 14.36
C TYR A 39 5.90 -2.69 14.00
N ARG A 40 6.93 -3.09 14.76
CA ARG A 40 8.33 -2.74 14.46
C ARG A 40 8.80 -3.29 13.12
N GLU A 41 8.43 -4.52 12.80
CA GLU A 41 8.82 -5.16 11.54
C GLU A 41 8.16 -4.48 10.34
N VAL A 42 6.91 -4.03 10.47
CA VAL A 42 6.26 -3.20 9.43
C VAL A 42 7.00 -1.88 9.24
N LEU A 43 7.40 -1.19 10.32
CA LEU A 43 8.17 0.05 10.21
C LEU A 43 9.54 -0.18 9.56
N ARG A 44 10.25 -1.23 9.97
CA ARG A 44 11.54 -1.61 9.40
C ARG A 44 11.42 -1.90 7.91
N LEU A 45 10.39 -2.65 7.49
CA LEU A 45 10.14 -2.93 6.08
C LEU A 45 9.80 -1.66 5.29
N ILE A 46 9.06 -0.72 5.86
CA ILE A 46 8.82 0.60 5.23
C ILE A 46 10.15 1.32 4.99
N GLU A 47 11.06 1.31 5.95
CA GLU A 47 12.39 1.91 5.78
C GLU A 47 13.23 1.18 4.72
N ASP A 48 13.26 -0.15 4.75
CA ASP A 48 13.95 -0.95 3.74
C ASP A 48 13.43 -0.67 2.32
N LEU A 49 12.11 -0.49 2.16
CA LEU A 49 11.50 -0.14 0.88
C LEU A 49 11.87 1.28 0.44
N ARG A 50 11.97 2.23 1.37
CA ARG A 50 12.39 3.61 1.07
C ARG A 50 13.84 3.66 0.61
N ASP A 51 14.71 2.94 1.31
CA ASP A 51 16.16 3.02 1.11
C ASP A 51 16.67 2.03 0.05
N GLY A 52 15.76 1.33 -0.65
CA GLY A 52 16.08 0.39 -1.72
C GLY A 52 16.79 -0.88 -1.22
N VAL A 53 16.66 -1.18 0.07
CA VAL A 53 17.20 -2.40 0.69
C VAL A 53 16.32 -3.60 0.38
N SER A 54 15.00 -3.40 0.33
CA SER A 54 14.03 -4.42 -0.05
C SER A 54 13.31 -4.02 -1.34
N ASP A 55 13.04 -5.01 -2.18
CA ASP A 55 12.18 -4.91 -3.36
C ASP A 55 10.85 -5.64 -3.16
N GLY A 56 10.55 -6.03 -1.93
CA GLY A 56 9.50 -6.99 -1.62
C GLY A 56 9.92 -8.44 -1.89
N HIS A 57 8.93 -9.33 -1.95
CA HIS A 57 9.16 -10.77 -2.10
C HIS A 57 8.87 -11.26 -3.52
N HIS A 58 7.75 -10.86 -4.12
CA HIS A 58 7.41 -11.21 -5.50
C HIS A 58 6.33 -10.29 -6.06
N ALA A 59 6.31 -10.18 -7.39
CA ALA A 59 5.26 -9.47 -8.08
C ALA A 59 3.93 -10.22 -8.07
N LEU A 60 2.84 -9.48 -8.00
CA LEU A 60 1.49 -10.03 -8.10
C LEU A 60 1.07 -10.16 -9.57
N GLY A 61 0.05 -10.98 -9.82
CA GLY A 61 -0.48 -11.24 -11.15
C GLY A 61 -1.96 -10.84 -11.26
N TYR A 62 -2.57 -11.25 -12.37
CA TYR A 62 -4.02 -11.32 -12.48
C TYR A 62 -4.47 -12.72 -12.07
N GLU A 63 -5.43 -12.78 -11.15
CA GLU A 63 -6.11 -14.01 -10.77
C GLU A 63 -7.62 -13.74 -10.75
N ALA A 64 -8.39 -14.50 -11.53
CA ALA A 64 -9.84 -14.37 -11.56
C ALA A 64 -10.42 -14.53 -10.15
N GLY A 65 -11.27 -13.59 -9.73
CA GLY A 65 -11.85 -13.55 -8.38
C GLY A 65 -10.96 -12.88 -7.33
N LYS A 66 -9.68 -12.58 -7.63
CA LYS A 66 -8.79 -11.80 -6.77
C LYS A 66 -8.40 -10.45 -7.38
N GLY A 67 -8.75 -10.22 -8.64
CA GLY A 67 -8.52 -8.98 -9.38
C GLY A 67 -7.16 -8.90 -10.06
N ASP A 68 -6.99 -7.83 -10.84
CA ASP A 68 -5.75 -7.54 -11.56
C ASP A 68 -4.79 -6.70 -10.71
N LEU A 69 -3.73 -7.35 -10.21
CA LEU A 69 -2.69 -6.74 -9.40
C LEU A 69 -1.32 -6.82 -10.08
N ARG A 70 -1.28 -6.91 -11.41
CA ARG A 70 -0.01 -7.11 -12.16
C ARG A 70 1.03 -6.02 -11.94
N ASP A 71 0.61 -4.82 -11.54
CA ASP A 71 1.46 -3.67 -11.19
C ASP A 71 1.87 -3.62 -9.71
N CYS A 72 1.42 -4.57 -8.89
CA CYS A 72 1.68 -4.60 -7.46
C CYS A 72 2.73 -5.65 -7.09
N VAL A 73 3.37 -5.43 -5.96
CA VAL A 73 4.37 -6.29 -5.33
C VAL A 73 3.92 -6.62 -3.92
N THR A 74 4.16 -7.85 -3.47
CA THR A 74 3.95 -8.23 -2.07
C THR A 74 5.26 -8.48 -1.37
N ALA A 75 5.34 -8.03 -0.12
CA ALA A 75 6.40 -8.32 0.83
C ALA A 75 5.84 -9.12 2.00
N TYR A 76 6.66 -10.00 2.58
CA TYR A 76 6.28 -10.83 3.71
C TYR A 76 6.71 -10.18 5.01
N VAL A 77 5.82 -10.24 6.00
CA VAL A 77 6.04 -9.68 7.33
C VAL A 77 5.76 -10.78 8.35
N ALA A 78 6.71 -11.01 9.26
CA ALA A 78 6.58 -11.96 10.35
C ALA A 78 6.23 -11.23 11.64
N ALA A 79 5.18 -11.69 12.34
CA ALA A 79 4.86 -11.18 13.68
C ALA A 79 5.77 -11.78 14.77
N ASP A 80 6.46 -12.87 14.46
CA ASP A 80 7.42 -13.57 15.32
C ASP A 80 8.62 -13.98 14.44
N PRO A 81 9.86 -13.64 14.81
CA PRO A 81 11.05 -13.94 14.02
C PRO A 81 11.33 -15.43 13.86
N GLN A 82 10.79 -16.28 14.74
CA GLN A 82 10.93 -17.74 14.67
C GLN A 82 9.80 -18.40 13.85
N ALA A 83 8.76 -17.64 13.49
CA ALA A 83 7.61 -18.14 12.77
C ALA A 83 7.64 -17.76 11.28
N LYS A 84 6.88 -18.52 10.48
CA LYS A 84 6.64 -18.14 9.08
C LYS A 84 5.88 -16.81 9.04
N ALA A 85 6.20 -16.01 8.02
CA ALA A 85 5.49 -14.75 7.76
C ALA A 85 3.97 -14.97 7.67
N ASN A 86 3.25 -14.31 8.58
CA ASN A 86 1.82 -14.39 8.76
C ASN A 86 1.11 -13.10 8.34
N HIS A 87 1.85 -12.09 7.87
CA HIS A 87 1.32 -10.86 7.30
C HIS A 87 1.94 -10.60 5.93
N ARG A 88 1.22 -9.79 5.14
CA ARG A 88 1.65 -9.30 3.84
C ARG A 88 1.52 -7.79 3.82
N LEU A 89 2.56 -7.13 3.32
CA LEU A 89 2.50 -5.75 2.86
C LEU A 89 2.40 -5.76 1.34
N VAL A 90 1.53 -4.93 0.77
CA VAL A 90 1.38 -4.76 -0.68
C VAL A 90 1.64 -3.31 -1.04
N PHE A 91 2.44 -3.11 -2.08
CA PHE A 91 2.78 -1.81 -2.64
C PHE A 91 2.84 -1.89 -4.17
N ARG A 92 2.95 -0.76 -4.86
CA ARG A 92 3.25 -0.70 -6.30
C ARG A 92 4.37 0.30 -6.57
N GLU A 93 5.19 -0.03 -7.57
CA GLU A 93 6.24 0.86 -8.08
C GLU A 93 5.59 1.92 -8.98
N LEU A 94 6.15 3.12 -8.98
CA LEU A 94 5.71 4.26 -9.78
C LEU A 94 6.94 5.01 -10.27
N GLY A 95 6.87 5.51 -11.51
CA GLY A 95 7.88 6.44 -12.00
C GLY A 95 7.97 7.73 -11.17
N PRO A 96 9.07 8.48 -11.31
CA PRO A 96 9.24 9.77 -10.64
C PRO A 96 8.16 10.75 -11.06
N ALA A 97 7.75 11.65 -10.14
CA ALA A 97 6.70 12.63 -10.43
C ALA A 97 7.13 13.71 -11.44
N ALA A 98 8.44 13.97 -11.52
CA ALA A 98 9.05 14.91 -12.45
C ALA A 98 10.40 14.36 -12.95
N PRO A 99 10.89 14.78 -14.12
CA PRO A 99 12.22 14.40 -14.61
C PRO A 99 13.31 14.66 -13.56
N GLY A 100 14.21 13.70 -13.35
CA GLY A 100 15.27 13.78 -12.34
C GLY A 100 14.81 13.55 -10.89
N GLY A 101 13.51 13.36 -10.65
CA GLY A 101 12.98 13.01 -9.33
C GLY A 101 13.28 11.56 -8.94
N LEU A 102 13.07 11.23 -7.66
CA LEU A 102 13.15 9.86 -7.18
C LEU A 102 11.95 9.02 -7.68
N PRO A 103 12.15 7.74 -8.02
CA PRO A 103 11.04 6.81 -8.21
C PRO A 103 10.25 6.67 -6.91
N ARG A 104 9.02 6.17 -7.02
CA ARG A 104 8.08 6.19 -5.91
C ARG A 104 7.50 4.81 -5.66
N ARG A 105 7.19 4.51 -4.41
CA ARG A 105 6.49 3.29 -4.00
C ARG A 105 5.24 3.66 -3.24
N GLU A 106 4.10 3.29 -3.79
CA GLU A 106 2.82 3.53 -3.13
C GLU A 106 2.43 2.32 -2.28
N LEU A 107 2.31 2.53 -0.97
CA LEU A 107 1.93 1.53 0.02
C LEU A 107 0.41 1.42 0.09
N LEU A 108 -0.10 0.21 -0.17
CA LEU A 108 -1.51 -0.03 -0.40
C LEU A 108 -2.19 -0.74 0.76
N ALA A 109 -1.56 -1.77 1.34
CA ALA A 109 -2.14 -2.50 2.47
C ALA A 109 -1.09 -3.24 3.30
N VAL A 110 -1.38 -3.43 4.60
CA VAL A 110 -0.73 -4.45 5.43
C VAL A 110 -1.79 -5.25 6.18
N LYS A 111 -1.84 -6.57 5.94
CA LYS A 111 -2.90 -7.46 6.46
C LYS A 111 -2.37 -8.86 6.79
N PRO A 112 -3.07 -9.63 7.63
CA PRO A 112 -2.79 -11.05 7.80
C PRO A 112 -2.80 -11.79 6.47
N ARG A 113 -1.95 -12.81 6.35
CA ARG A 113 -1.81 -13.67 5.17
C ARG A 113 -3.02 -14.59 4.98
N GLN A 114 -3.62 -15.02 6.08
CA GLN A 114 -4.74 -15.97 6.13
C GLN A 114 -5.91 -15.34 6.89
N GLY A 115 -7.13 -15.81 6.61
CA GLY A 115 -8.37 -15.32 7.22
C GLY A 115 -9.36 -14.76 6.20
N THR A 116 -10.54 -14.35 6.67
CA THR A 116 -11.56 -13.68 5.85
C THR A 116 -11.09 -12.27 5.44
N GLY A 117 -11.23 -11.93 4.16
CA GLY A 117 -10.74 -10.66 3.62
C GLY A 117 -9.24 -10.72 3.37
N ASN A 118 -8.84 -11.46 2.33
CA ASN A 118 -7.42 -11.59 2.03
C ASN A 118 -6.83 -10.22 1.59
N VAL A 119 -5.51 -10.04 1.74
CA VAL A 119 -4.87 -8.74 1.44
C VAL A 119 -5.13 -8.26 0.00
N TYR A 120 -5.30 -9.18 -0.96
CA TYR A 120 -5.48 -8.84 -2.37
C TYR A 120 -6.87 -8.29 -2.65
N GLU A 121 -7.92 -8.86 -2.05
CA GLU A 121 -9.29 -8.33 -2.10
C GLU A 121 -9.33 -6.88 -1.57
N HIS A 122 -8.65 -6.63 -0.44
CA HIS A 122 -8.55 -5.29 0.11
C HIS A 122 -7.81 -4.33 -0.81
N VAL A 123 -6.71 -4.77 -1.46
CA VAL A 123 -5.96 -3.94 -2.39
C VAL A 123 -6.79 -3.63 -3.63
N CYS A 124 -7.47 -4.60 -4.22
CA CYS A 124 -8.39 -4.38 -5.35
C CYS A 124 -9.48 -3.37 -5.00
N ALA A 125 -10.12 -3.52 -3.84
CA ALA A 125 -11.12 -2.56 -3.38
C ALA A 125 -10.55 -1.15 -3.19
N ARG A 126 -9.35 -1.02 -2.63
CA ARG A 126 -8.67 0.28 -2.44
C ARG A 126 -8.26 0.93 -3.75
N LEU A 127 -7.93 0.13 -4.76
CA LEU A 127 -7.59 0.59 -6.10
C LEU A 127 -8.82 0.79 -7.01
N GLY A 128 -10.04 0.53 -6.52
CA GLY A 128 -11.27 0.62 -7.32
C GLY A 128 -11.35 -0.43 -8.43
N ARG A 129 -10.69 -1.57 -8.25
CA ARG A 129 -10.59 -2.65 -9.25
C ARG A 129 -11.60 -3.75 -8.93
N HIS A 130 -12.39 -4.13 -9.93
CA HIS A 130 -13.30 -5.24 -9.80
C HIS A 130 -12.53 -6.58 -9.84
N PRO A 131 -12.86 -7.58 -8.99
CA PRO A 131 -12.09 -8.83 -8.91
C PRO A 131 -12.12 -9.72 -10.16
N ALA A 132 -13.10 -9.54 -11.04
CA ALA A 132 -13.20 -10.28 -12.31
C ALA A 132 -12.56 -9.54 -13.49
N ASP A 133 -12.16 -8.28 -13.31
CA ASP A 133 -11.82 -7.40 -14.43
C ASP A 133 -10.31 -7.31 -14.60
N ARG A 134 -9.85 -7.54 -15.83
CA ARG A 134 -8.51 -7.14 -16.25
C ARG A 134 -8.47 -5.62 -16.41
N GLN A 135 -7.46 -4.99 -15.84
CA GLN A 135 -7.38 -3.53 -15.83
C GLN A 135 -6.68 -3.03 -17.10
N PRO A 136 -7.25 -2.03 -17.80
CA PRO A 136 -6.61 -1.44 -18.98
C PRO A 136 -5.18 -0.99 -18.69
N GLY A 137 -4.25 -1.32 -19.58
CA GLY A 137 -2.84 -0.94 -19.47
C GLY A 137 -1.98 -1.84 -18.57
N LEU A 138 -2.56 -2.66 -17.68
CA LEU A 138 -1.78 -3.55 -16.81
C LEU A 138 -1.23 -4.79 -17.53
N ASN A 139 -1.74 -5.10 -18.72
CA ASN A 139 -1.19 -6.13 -19.59
C ASN A 139 0.29 -5.92 -19.94
N ARG A 140 0.80 -4.69 -19.84
CA ARG A 140 2.21 -4.34 -20.08
C ARG A 140 3.16 -5.02 -19.09
N PHE A 141 2.69 -5.31 -17.88
CA PHE A 141 3.47 -6.03 -16.86
C PHE A 141 3.54 -7.54 -17.11
N GLY A 142 2.85 -8.04 -18.15
CA GLY A 142 2.78 -9.45 -18.48
C GLY A 142 1.91 -10.25 -17.50
N ASP A 143 1.51 -11.45 -17.95
CA ASP A 143 0.95 -12.45 -17.04
C ASP A 143 2.07 -13.16 -16.30
N ARG A 144 1.83 -13.50 -15.03
CA ARG A 144 2.81 -14.23 -14.24
C ARG A 144 2.95 -15.63 -14.83
N ALA A 145 4.19 -16.07 -15.06
CA ALA A 145 4.45 -17.41 -15.57
C ALA A 145 3.82 -18.47 -14.63
N PRO A 146 2.98 -19.39 -15.15
CA PRO A 146 2.41 -20.45 -14.35
C PRO A 146 3.50 -21.46 -13.98
N GLY A 147 3.86 -21.59 -12.70
CA GLY A 147 4.88 -22.56 -12.29
C GLY A 147 5.39 -22.43 -10.87
N ALA A 148 5.57 -23.58 -10.22
CA ALA A 148 5.97 -23.71 -8.82
C ALA A 148 7.41 -23.22 -8.58
N LYS A 149 7.59 -22.40 -7.54
CA LYS A 149 8.87 -22.00 -6.94
C LYS A 149 9.90 -21.45 -7.93
N ALA A 150 9.58 -20.33 -8.58
CA ALA A 150 10.60 -19.51 -9.25
C ALA A 150 11.82 -19.33 -8.33
N SER A 151 13.02 -19.53 -8.85
CA SER A 151 14.27 -19.35 -8.10
C SER A 151 14.39 -17.91 -7.60
N GLN A 152 15.27 -17.64 -6.63
CA GLN A 152 15.47 -16.27 -6.16
C GLN A 152 15.89 -15.33 -7.30
N ALA A 153 16.77 -15.80 -8.20
CA ALA A 153 17.20 -15.04 -9.37
C ALA A 153 16.04 -14.73 -10.32
N GLN A 154 15.17 -15.70 -10.59
CA GLN A 154 13.99 -15.49 -11.43
C GLN A 154 13.01 -14.50 -10.79
N ARG A 155 12.78 -14.58 -9.48
CA ARG A 155 11.94 -13.62 -8.76
C ARG A 155 12.52 -12.21 -8.81
N GLN A 156 13.83 -12.07 -8.64
CA GLN A 156 14.49 -10.76 -8.74
C GLN A 156 14.37 -10.19 -10.15
N ALA A 157 14.62 -11.00 -11.18
CA ALA A 157 14.46 -10.59 -12.57
C ALA A 157 13.02 -10.16 -12.89
N GLU A 158 12.02 -10.86 -12.33
CA GLU A 158 10.61 -10.47 -12.44
C GLU A 158 10.35 -9.10 -11.79
N LEU A 159 10.84 -8.89 -10.56
CA LEU A 159 10.71 -7.61 -9.86
C LEU A 159 11.39 -6.47 -10.62
N ASP A 160 12.62 -6.68 -11.11
CA ASP A 160 13.38 -5.67 -11.85
C ASP A 160 12.69 -5.32 -13.18
N THR A 161 12.15 -6.33 -13.88
CA THR A 161 11.38 -6.11 -15.13
C THR A 161 10.14 -5.27 -14.85
N LYS A 162 9.36 -5.61 -13.83
CA LYS A 162 8.15 -4.84 -13.49
C LYS A 162 8.47 -3.44 -13.00
N ARG A 163 9.55 -3.27 -12.25
CA ARG A 163 10.04 -1.94 -11.84
C ARG A 163 10.42 -1.10 -13.04
N ALA A 164 11.18 -1.65 -13.99
CA ALA A 164 11.55 -0.95 -15.22
C ALA A 164 10.31 -0.50 -16.02
N ILE A 165 9.29 -1.38 -16.14
CA ILE A 165 8.02 -1.04 -16.77
C ILE A 165 7.30 0.10 -16.01
N ALA A 166 7.18 0.01 -14.68
CA ALA A 166 6.54 1.02 -13.86
C ALA A 166 7.23 2.39 -13.94
N HIS A 167 8.57 2.41 -14.02
CA HIS A 167 9.34 3.65 -14.13
C HIS A 167 9.22 4.29 -15.51
N ALA A 168 9.11 3.48 -16.57
CA ALA A 168 8.94 3.97 -17.93
C ALA A 168 7.50 4.38 -18.27
N TRP A 169 6.51 3.85 -17.54
CA TRP A 169 5.10 4.04 -17.85
C TRP A 169 4.50 5.24 -17.12
N ALA A 170 4.27 6.32 -17.85
CA ALA A 170 3.62 7.54 -17.33
C ALA A 170 2.13 7.36 -16.92
N GLY A 171 1.51 6.23 -17.24
CA GLY A 171 0.09 5.97 -16.94
C GLY A 171 -0.18 5.47 -15.53
N GLN A 172 0.87 5.15 -14.75
CA GLN A 172 0.71 4.73 -13.36
C GLN A 172 0.82 5.95 -12.44
N MET A 173 -0.32 6.46 -12.02
CA MET A 173 -0.40 7.53 -11.01
C MET A 173 -0.77 6.94 -9.65
N PRO A 174 -0.25 7.51 -8.55
CA PRO A 174 -0.73 7.18 -7.23
C PRO A 174 -2.22 7.52 -7.09
N LEU A 175 -2.88 6.94 -6.09
CA LEU A 175 -4.26 7.34 -5.78
C LEU A 175 -4.26 8.83 -5.43
N ALA A 176 -5.28 9.58 -5.90
CA ALA A 176 -5.39 11.01 -5.65
C ALA A 176 -5.37 11.38 -4.14
N SER A 177 -5.76 10.43 -3.29
CA SER A 177 -5.76 10.55 -1.84
C SER A 177 -4.46 10.13 -1.17
N SER A 178 -3.53 9.50 -1.89
CA SER A 178 -2.23 9.09 -1.34
C SER A 178 -1.37 10.30 -1.05
N ARG A 179 -0.54 10.17 -0.01
CA ARG A 179 0.30 11.26 0.48
C ARG A 179 1.72 10.74 0.72
N PRO A 180 2.76 11.53 0.41
CA PRO A 180 4.12 11.19 0.79
C PRO A 180 4.22 10.88 2.27
N LEU A 181 4.87 9.77 2.63
CA LEU A 181 5.29 9.54 4.00
C LEU A 181 6.41 10.54 4.30
N ALA A 182 6.17 11.42 5.27
CA ALA A 182 7.22 12.32 5.74
C ALA A 182 8.43 11.47 6.18
N PRO A 183 9.66 11.87 5.83
CA PRO A 183 10.83 11.17 6.30
C PRO A 183 10.82 11.20 7.84
N PRO A 184 11.10 10.09 8.53
CA PRO A 184 11.30 10.11 9.97
C PRO A 184 12.48 11.04 10.26
N GLY A 185 12.21 12.25 10.76
CA GLY A 185 13.24 13.24 11.05
C GLY A 185 12.89 14.70 10.80
N THR A 186 11.78 15.06 10.14
CA THR A 186 11.35 16.48 10.09
C THR A 186 10.42 16.82 11.25
N GLY A 187 10.98 16.81 12.45
CA GLY A 187 10.47 17.64 13.52
C GLY A 187 10.73 19.10 13.18
N GLN A 188 9.82 19.72 12.42
CA GLN A 188 9.62 21.16 12.51
C GLN A 188 8.15 21.43 12.85
N ARG A 189 7.94 21.77 14.11
CA ARG A 189 6.88 22.69 14.51
C ARG A 189 7.08 23.99 13.71
N ALA A 190 6.45 24.10 12.55
CA ALA A 190 6.02 25.40 12.04
C ALA A 190 4.53 25.49 12.33
N GLY A 191 4.20 25.95 13.55
CA GLY A 191 2.83 26.36 13.83
C GLY A 191 2.50 27.54 12.93
N PRO A 192 1.34 27.59 12.26
CA PRO A 192 0.91 28.83 11.66
C PRO A 192 0.58 29.81 12.79
N SER A 193 1.38 30.87 12.90
CA SER A 193 1.01 32.09 13.61
C SER A 193 -0.24 32.66 12.96
N VAL A 194 -1.39 32.44 13.60
CA VAL A 194 -2.67 33.07 13.26
C VAL A 194 -2.74 34.40 14.02
N PRO A 195 -2.81 35.56 13.35
CA PRO A 195 -3.40 36.74 13.97
C PRO A 195 -4.93 36.56 14.00
N SER A 196 -5.50 36.62 15.19
CA SER A 196 -6.94 36.73 15.40
C SER A 196 -7.50 38.02 14.77
N PRO A 197 -8.73 37.95 14.24
CA PRO A 197 -9.72 38.92 14.67
C PRO A 197 -10.99 38.25 15.21
N SER A 198 -11.52 38.95 16.20
CA SER A 198 -12.65 38.62 17.07
C SER A 198 -14.03 38.67 16.40
N ARG A 199 -14.91 37.81 16.94
CA ARG A 199 -16.38 37.95 17.13
C ARG A 199 -17.30 38.13 15.91
N ALA A 200 -18.21 37.16 15.75
CA ALA A 200 -19.63 37.36 16.08
C ALA A 200 -20.34 36.02 16.32
N ARG A 201 -21.15 35.96 17.39
CA ARG A 201 -22.05 34.87 17.75
C ARG A 201 -23.37 35.05 16.99
N THR A 202 -23.93 33.96 16.50
CA THR A 202 -25.40 33.81 16.46
C THR A 202 -25.76 32.35 16.64
N ALA A 203 -26.64 32.12 17.60
CA ALA A 203 -27.24 30.84 17.96
C ALA A 203 -28.36 30.48 16.98
N GLY A 204 -28.65 29.19 16.82
CA GLY A 204 -29.82 28.70 16.13
C GLY A 204 -29.94 27.18 16.24
N ALA A 205 -30.89 26.74 17.06
CA ALA A 205 -31.20 25.35 17.39
C ALA A 205 -31.90 24.60 16.25
N GLY A 206 -31.88 23.26 16.28
CA GLY A 206 -32.80 22.45 15.45
C GLY A 206 -32.46 20.96 15.36
N ARG A 207 -33.22 20.14 16.10
CA ARG A 207 -33.30 18.67 16.12
C ARG A 207 -33.38 18.00 14.73
N ALA A 208 -32.89 16.76 14.61
CA ALA A 208 -33.74 15.56 14.42
C ALA A 208 -32.89 14.28 14.26
N ALA A 209 -33.44 13.19 14.81
CA ALA A 209 -32.91 11.84 14.77
C ALA A 209 -33.23 11.14 13.45
N SER A 210 -32.32 10.30 12.94
CA SER A 210 -32.65 9.08 12.18
C SER A 210 -31.43 8.16 12.15
N GLY A 211 -31.54 6.95 12.71
CA GLY A 211 -30.72 5.81 12.25
C GLY A 211 -31.28 5.32 10.90
N PRO A 212 -30.47 4.64 10.07
CA PRO A 212 -30.56 3.18 10.13
C PRO A 212 -29.25 2.43 9.81
N GLY A 213 -29.24 1.16 10.22
CA GLY A 213 -28.92 0.02 9.33
C GLY A 213 -27.51 -0.07 8.73
N ARG A 214 -26.71 -0.99 9.27
CA ARG A 214 -25.55 -1.58 8.61
C ARG A 214 -25.91 -2.11 7.21
N PRO A 215 -25.11 -1.82 6.17
CA PRO A 215 -24.98 -2.70 5.02
C PRO A 215 -23.74 -3.59 5.23
N SER A 216 -24.00 -4.87 5.50
CA SER A 216 -23.11 -5.98 5.13
C SER A 216 -23.29 -6.29 3.65
N GLY A 217 -22.20 -6.54 2.93
CA GLY A 217 -22.22 -7.02 1.55
C GLY A 217 -21.32 -6.18 0.65
N THR A 218 -20.23 -6.78 0.18
CA THR A 218 -19.31 -6.26 -0.83
C THR A 218 -20.08 -5.73 -2.05
N GLY A 219 -20.34 -4.42 -2.07
CA GLY A 219 -21.17 -3.74 -3.06
C GLY A 219 -20.53 -3.62 -4.44
N TRP A 220 -20.30 -4.75 -5.09
CA TRP A 220 -19.94 -4.77 -6.50
C TRP A 220 -21.19 -5.08 -7.35
N PRO A 221 -21.58 -4.21 -8.29
CA PRO A 221 -22.56 -4.59 -9.30
C PRO A 221 -21.99 -5.70 -10.19
N PRO A 222 -22.82 -6.57 -10.77
CA PRO A 222 -22.35 -7.61 -11.68
C PRO A 222 -21.58 -7.00 -12.87
N PRO A 223 -20.56 -7.71 -13.40
CA PRO A 223 -19.82 -7.26 -14.57
C PRO A 223 -20.77 -7.06 -15.74
N ARG A 224 -20.57 -5.97 -16.49
CA ARG A 224 -21.31 -5.70 -17.72
C ARG A 224 -20.67 -6.53 -18.83
N ASP A 225 -21.44 -7.44 -19.40
CA ASP A 225 -21.06 -8.17 -20.61
C ASP A 225 -20.77 -7.16 -21.74
N ARG A 226 -19.61 -7.33 -22.39
CA ARG A 226 -19.26 -6.72 -23.68
C ARG A 226 -18.76 -7.81 -24.60
#